data_AF-A0A2V9NSH8-F1
#
_entry.id   AF-A0A2V9NSH8-F1
#
_cell.length_a   1.000
_cell.length_b   1.000
_cell.length_c   1.000
_cell.angle_alpha   90.00
_cell.angle_beta   90.00
_cell.angle_gamma   90.00
#
_symmetry.space_group_name_H-M   'P 1'
#
loop_
_entity.id
_entity.type
_entity.pdbx_description
1 polymer ?
#
loop_
_entity_poly.entity_id
_entity_poly.type
_entity_poly.pdbx_seq_one_letter_code
_entity_poly.pdbx_strand_id
1 'polypeptide(L)'
;MTLPTLNLFRWSALLTVFMGFWYWSQIYVAADAKRDGTNPGATIGLFLLIWIASWAILYLVMLKMAPSGYLLGAITTVVVILAGWLFLNFTPVGRDDNHVLSIGIGGGLGIIMLFNVWGVIWPNNKKIIRGTLAGTPPANAAVLARRAFLASRTNFFLSVPMIFFMAASSHYTLFGQ
;
A
#
# COMPACT_ATOMS: atom_id res chain seq x y z
N MET A 1 -19.11 -20.75 -6.03
CA MET A 1 -18.96 -19.57 -6.89
C MET A 1 -18.71 -18.37 -6.00
N THR A 2 -17.61 -17.61 -6.18
CA THR A 2 -17.44 -16.34 -5.45
C THR A 2 -18.34 -15.31 -6.13
N LEU A 3 -19.19 -14.62 -5.36
CA LEU A 3 -20.18 -13.69 -5.87
C LEU A 3 -19.53 -12.70 -6.88
N PRO A 4 -20.07 -12.53 -8.10
CA PRO A 4 -19.48 -11.69 -9.14
C PRO A 4 -19.20 -10.25 -8.67
N THR A 5 -20.03 -9.73 -7.77
CA THR A 5 -19.88 -8.42 -7.13
C THR A 5 -18.58 -8.28 -6.34
N LEU A 6 -18.13 -9.33 -5.67
CA LEU A 6 -16.88 -9.33 -4.88
C LEU A 6 -15.64 -9.31 -5.79
N ASN A 7 -15.74 -9.95 -6.96
CA ASN A 7 -14.66 -9.93 -7.95
C ASN A 7 -14.52 -8.52 -8.58
N LEU A 8 -15.64 -7.89 -8.91
CA LEU A 8 -15.67 -6.53 -9.45
C LEU A 8 -15.04 -5.51 -8.49
N PHE A 9 -15.43 -5.52 -7.22
CA PHE A 9 -14.86 -4.63 -6.19
C PHE A 9 -13.35 -4.81 -6.01
N ARG A 10 -12.85 -6.04 -6.15
CA ARG A 10 -11.42 -6.32 -6.04
C ARG A 10 -10.63 -5.77 -7.23
N TRP A 11 -11.15 -5.93 -8.44
CA TRP A 11 -10.51 -5.43 -9.65
C TRP A 11 -10.58 -3.91 -9.76
N SER A 12 -11.66 -3.28 -9.31
CA SER A 12 -11.75 -1.82 -9.28
C SER A 12 -10.70 -1.20 -8.37
N ALA A 13 -10.50 -1.76 -7.17
CA ALA A 13 -9.46 -1.29 -6.24
C ALA A 13 -8.04 -1.40 -6.83
N LEU A 14 -7.77 -2.49 -7.56
CA LEU A 14 -6.51 -2.67 -8.29
C LEU A 14 -6.34 -1.58 -9.36
N LEU A 15 -7.37 -1.37 -10.18
CA LEU A 15 -7.35 -0.35 -11.24
C LEU A 15 -7.11 1.06 -10.67
N THR A 16 -7.76 1.42 -9.56
CA THR A 16 -7.55 2.74 -8.95
C THR A 16 -6.09 2.98 -8.55
N VAL A 17 -5.43 1.98 -7.94
CA VAL A 17 -4.03 2.09 -7.54
C VAL A 17 -3.12 2.16 -8.76
N PHE A 18 -3.37 1.34 -9.79
CA PHE A 18 -2.60 1.39 -11.03
C PHE A 18 -2.74 2.72 -11.76
N MET A 19 -3.97 3.25 -11.86
CA MET A 19 -4.22 4.55 -12.47
C MET A 19 -3.56 5.69 -11.68
N GLY A 20 -3.63 5.65 -10.34
CA GLY A 20 -2.94 6.63 -9.49
C GLY A 20 -1.42 6.58 -9.62
N PHE A 21 -0.84 5.37 -9.64
CA PHE A 21 0.59 5.17 -9.87
C PHE A 21 1.02 5.64 -11.26
N TRP A 22 0.25 5.31 -12.30
CA TRP A 22 0.51 5.76 -13.66
C TRP A 22 0.44 7.28 -13.78
N TYR A 23 -0.60 7.90 -13.23
CA TYR A 23 -0.75 9.35 -13.17
C TYR A 23 0.44 10.01 -12.47
N TRP A 24 0.83 9.53 -11.29
CA TRP A 24 1.99 10.06 -10.57
C TRP A 24 3.29 9.91 -11.36
N SER A 25 3.52 8.73 -11.94
CA SER A 25 4.72 8.42 -12.72
C SER A 25 4.84 9.29 -13.98
N GLN A 26 3.76 9.52 -14.70
CA GLN A 26 3.80 10.21 -16.00
C GLN A 26 3.65 11.72 -15.89
N ILE A 27 2.82 12.20 -14.97
CA ILE A 27 2.47 13.62 -14.90
C ILE A 27 3.45 14.41 -14.04
N TYR A 28 3.91 13.83 -12.93
CA TYR A 28 4.85 14.52 -12.03
C TYR A 28 6.28 14.04 -12.25
N VAL A 29 6.55 12.75 -12.02
CA VAL A 29 7.94 12.23 -12.06
C VAL A 29 8.59 12.37 -13.44
N ALA A 30 7.85 12.07 -14.53
CA ALA A 30 8.39 12.22 -15.88
C ALA A 30 8.49 13.70 -16.32
N ALA A 31 7.64 14.59 -15.80
CA ALA A 31 7.75 16.01 -16.08
C ALA A 31 9.02 16.61 -15.44
N ASP A 32 9.28 16.29 -14.16
CA ASP A 32 10.50 16.69 -13.47
C ASP A 32 11.75 16.07 -14.10
N ALA A 33 11.71 14.80 -14.46
CA ALA A 33 12.84 14.16 -15.15
C ALA A 33 13.19 14.85 -16.46
N LYS A 34 12.17 15.29 -17.21
CA LYS A 34 12.36 16.06 -18.46
C LYS A 34 12.93 17.45 -18.19
N ARG A 35 12.54 18.10 -17.10
CA ARG A 35 13.12 19.39 -16.67
C ARG A 35 14.60 19.25 -16.32
N ASP A 36 14.95 18.20 -15.60
CA ASP A 36 16.29 17.98 -15.08
C ASP A 36 17.22 17.26 -16.09
N GLY A 37 16.69 16.88 -17.27
CA GLY A 37 17.45 16.16 -18.31
C GLY A 37 17.83 14.73 -17.93
N THR A 38 17.10 14.11 -16.99
CA THR A 38 17.38 12.78 -16.44
C THR A 38 16.26 11.78 -16.76
N ASN A 39 16.40 10.53 -16.31
CA ASN A 39 15.42 9.47 -16.53
C ASN A 39 14.50 9.30 -15.31
N PRO A 40 13.15 9.30 -15.47
CA PRO A 40 12.21 9.11 -14.36
C PRO A 40 12.27 7.72 -13.72
N GLY A 41 12.84 6.73 -14.42
CA GLY A 41 12.88 5.34 -13.99
C GLY A 41 13.57 5.12 -12.64
N ALA A 42 14.53 5.97 -12.27
CA ALA A 42 15.23 5.86 -10.98
C ALA A 42 14.30 6.13 -9.79
N THR A 43 13.51 7.21 -9.84
CA THR A 43 12.51 7.52 -8.79
C THR A 43 11.40 6.49 -8.73
N ILE A 44 10.91 6.05 -9.89
CA ILE A 44 9.87 5.00 -9.98
C ILE A 44 10.38 3.68 -9.40
N GLY A 45 11.60 3.28 -9.76
CA GLY A 45 12.24 2.07 -9.26
C GLY A 45 12.47 2.10 -7.75
N LEU A 46 12.98 3.22 -7.23
CA LEU A 46 13.16 3.44 -5.80
C LEU A 46 11.83 3.36 -5.05
N PHE A 47 10.80 4.05 -5.55
CA PHE A 47 9.45 4.02 -5.01
C PHE A 47 8.94 2.57 -4.89
N LEU A 48 8.97 1.81 -6.00
CA LEU A 48 8.49 0.43 -6.00
C LEU A 48 9.30 -0.44 -5.04
N LEU A 49 10.62 -0.30 -5.03
CA LEU A 49 11.51 -1.05 -4.14
C LEU A 49 11.14 -0.81 -2.67
N ILE A 50 11.05 0.46 -2.24
CA ILE A 50 10.76 0.82 -0.85
C ILE A 50 9.39 0.28 -0.42
N TRP A 51 8.35 0.53 -1.22
CA TRP A 51 6.98 0.19 -0.83
C TRP A 51 6.69 -1.31 -0.92
N ILE A 52 7.26 -2.01 -1.90
CA ILE A 52 7.19 -3.49 -1.98
C ILE A 52 7.97 -4.13 -0.84
N ALA A 53 9.18 -3.64 -0.54
CA ALA A 53 9.97 -4.15 0.59
C ALA A 53 9.25 -3.92 1.92
N SER A 54 8.67 -2.73 2.12
CA SER A 54 7.87 -2.40 3.31
C SER A 54 6.66 -3.33 3.45
N TRP A 55 5.93 -3.57 2.36
CA TRP A 55 4.85 -4.56 2.38
C TRP A 55 5.37 -5.97 2.69
N ALA A 56 6.48 -6.40 2.11
CA ALA A 56 7.03 -7.74 2.34
C ALA A 56 7.41 -7.94 3.83
N ILE A 57 8.00 -6.92 4.47
CA ILE A 57 8.27 -6.94 5.92
C ILE A 57 6.97 -7.11 6.71
N LEU A 58 5.95 -6.30 6.43
CA LEU A 58 4.65 -6.39 7.12
C LEU A 58 3.95 -7.73 6.87
N TYR A 59 4.06 -8.27 5.66
CA TYR A 59 3.53 -9.57 5.29
C TYR A 59 4.18 -10.70 6.11
N LEU A 60 5.52 -10.67 6.24
CA LEU A 60 6.25 -11.64 7.05
C LEU A 60 5.87 -11.55 8.54
N VAL A 61 5.72 -10.34 9.08
CA VAL A 61 5.26 -10.12 10.47
C VAL A 61 3.87 -10.72 10.69
N MET A 62 2.94 -10.48 9.76
CA MET A 62 1.58 -11.03 9.83
C MET A 62 1.53 -12.56 9.71
N LEU A 63 2.41 -13.16 8.90
CA LEU A 63 2.48 -14.61 8.71
C LEU A 63 3.13 -15.33 9.90
N LYS A 64 4.26 -14.83 10.39
CA LYS A 64 5.11 -15.54 11.35
C LYS A 64 4.78 -15.23 12.81
N MET A 65 4.43 -13.98 13.12
CA MET A 65 4.40 -13.52 14.50
C MET A 65 2.98 -13.44 15.09
N ALA A 66 1.94 -13.48 14.24
CA ALA A 66 0.53 -13.32 14.63
C ALA A 66 0.32 -12.30 15.78
N PRO A 67 0.89 -11.08 15.65
CA PRO A 67 1.03 -10.16 16.78
C PRO A 67 -0.32 -9.70 17.33
N SER A 68 -0.29 -9.15 18.55
CA SER A 68 -1.42 -8.38 19.06
C SER A 68 -1.69 -7.19 18.12
N GLY A 69 -2.96 -6.76 18.02
CA GLY A 69 -3.33 -5.68 17.11
C GLY A 69 -2.56 -4.37 17.34
N TYR A 70 -2.21 -4.09 18.60
CA TYR A 70 -1.40 -2.93 18.97
C TYR A 70 0.05 -3.03 18.49
N LEU A 71 0.66 -4.21 18.63
CA LEU A 71 2.04 -4.43 18.18
C LEU A 71 2.13 -4.37 16.65
N LEU A 72 1.15 -4.93 15.93
CA LEU A 72 1.09 -4.77 14.47
C LEU A 72 0.99 -3.31 14.07
N GLY A 73 0.11 -2.54 14.74
CA GLY A 73 -0.03 -1.11 14.50
C GLY A 73 1.28 -0.35 14.71
N ALA A 74 1.96 -0.58 15.84
CA ALA A 74 3.24 0.05 16.13
C ALA A 74 4.31 -0.29 15.08
N ILE A 75 4.44 -1.57 14.70
CA ILE A 75 5.37 -2.00 13.65
C ILE A 75 5.02 -1.35 12.31
N THR A 76 3.74 -1.32 11.94
CA THR A 76 3.29 -0.66 10.71
C THR A 76 3.65 0.82 10.71
N THR A 77 3.40 1.54 11.81
CA THR A 77 3.76 2.95 11.93
C THR A 77 5.26 3.17 11.75
N VAL A 78 6.10 2.38 12.42
CA VAL A 78 7.57 2.47 12.29
C VAL A 78 8.00 2.19 10.86
N VAL A 79 7.51 1.11 10.24
CA VAL A 79 7.86 0.74 8.86
C VAL A 79 7.46 1.83 7.87
N VAL A 80 6.25 2.39 8.01
CA VAL A 80 5.76 3.45 7.13
C VAL A 80 6.56 4.74 7.29
N ILE A 81 6.90 5.14 8.52
CA ILE A 81 7.71 6.34 8.78
C ILE A 81 9.11 6.16 8.20
N LEU A 82 9.74 5.00 8.40
CA LEU A 82 11.06 4.69 7.84
C LEU A 82 11.02 4.66 6.30
N ALA A 83 9.98 4.06 5.71
CA ALA A 83 9.79 4.02 4.27
C ALA A 83 9.62 5.44 3.69
N GLY A 84 8.79 6.27 4.32
CA GLY A 84 8.60 7.67 3.94
C GLY A 84 9.90 8.47 4.08
N TRP A 85 10.64 8.31 5.18
CA TRP A 85 11.93 8.95 5.38
C TRP A 85 12.97 8.53 4.32
N LEU A 86 13.07 7.23 4.02
CA LEU A 86 13.94 6.73 2.96
C LEU A 86 13.55 7.33 1.60
N PHE A 87 12.25 7.37 1.31
CA PHE A 87 11.75 7.93 0.07
C PHE A 87 12.12 9.42 -0.05
N LEU A 88 11.86 10.23 0.97
CA LEU A 88 12.21 11.66 0.97
C LEU A 88 13.72 11.91 0.80
N ASN A 89 14.57 11.15 1.49
CA ASN A 89 16.02 11.40 1.47
C ASN A 89 16.69 10.88 0.19
N PHE A 90 16.22 9.77 -0.37
CA PHE A 90 16.89 9.10 -1.49
C PHE A 90 16.24 9.33 -2.86
N THR A 91 15.14 10.08 -2.95
CA THR A 91 14.46 10.37 -4.23
C THR A 91 15.42 11.08 -5.21
N PRO A 92 15.78 10.49 -6.36
CA PRO A 92 16.76 11.10 -7.27
C PRO A 92 16.22 12.27 -8.09
N VAL A 93 14.93 12.21 -8.48
CA VAL A 93 14.25 13.17 -9.35
C VAL A 93 12.94 13.62 -8.70
N GLY A 94 12.66 14.93 -8.70
CA GLY A 94 11.47 15.51 -8.09
C GLY A 94 11.57 15.75 -6.59
N ARG A 95 12.78 16.00 -6.06
CA ARG A 95 12.97 16.39 -4.65
C ARG A 95 12.34 17.74 -4.32
N ASP A 96 12.36 18.66 -5.28
CA ASP A 96 11.86 20.01 -5.08
C ASP A 96 10.34 20.07 -5.33
N ASP A 97 9.76 19.01 -5.93
CA ASP A 97 8.34 18.97 -6.27
C ASP A 97 7.53 18.27 -5.18
N ASN A 98 6.70 19.07 -4.50
CA ASN A 98 5.85 18.60 -3.41
C ASN A 98 4.86 17.52 -3.87
N HIS A 99 4.44 17.54 -5.14
CA HIS A 99 3.54 16.53 -5.68
C HIS A 99 4.25 15.18 -5.80
N VAL A 100 5.49 15.15 -6.27
CA VAL A 100 6.27 13.90 -6.39
C VAL A 100 6.45 13.26 -5.03
N LEU A 101 6.81 14.03 -4.02
CA LEU A 101 7.08 13.53 -2.66
C LEU A 101 5.79 13.16 -1.90
N SER A 102 4.81 14.06 -1.83
CA SER A 102 3.57 13.83 -1.07
C SER A 102 2.72 12.72 -1.67
N ILE A 103 2.52 12.72 -3.00
CA ILE A 103 1.76 11.66 -3.69
C ILE A 103 2.59 10.37 -3.72
N GLY A 104 3.92 10.43 -3.75
CA GLY A 104 4.76 9.25 -3.61
C GLY A 104 4.60 8.57 -2.24
N ILE A 105 4.49 9.32 -1.14
CA ILE A 105 4.20 8.72 0.17
C ILE A 105 2.77 8.18 0.23
N GLY A 106 1.78 8.97 -0.17
CA GLY A 106 0.37 8.55 -0.16
C GLY A 106 0.10 7.34 -1.07
N GLY A 107 0.63 7.36 -2.29
CA GLY A 107 0.52 6.27 -3.26
C GLY A 107 1.21 4.99 -2.78
N GLY A 108 2.35 5.12 -2.11
CA GLY A 108 3.06 4.01 -1.47
C GLY A 108 2.24 3.30 -0.39
N LEU A 109 1.53 4.07 0.44
CA LEU A 109 0.57 3.52 1.40
C LEU A 109 -0.57 2.76 0.70
N GLY A 110 -1.07 3.31 -0.41
CA GLY A 110 -2.07 2.65 -1.26
C GLY A 110 -1.59 1.30 -1.80
N ILE A 111 -0.31 1.18 -2.17
CA ILE A 111 0.31 -0.07 -2.62
C ILE A 111 0.37 -1.11 -1.49
N ILE A 112 0.79 -0.71 -0.28
CA ILE A 112 0.78 -1.60 0.89
C ILE A 112 -0.64 -2.12 1.13
N MET A 113 -1.64 -1.24 1.08
CA MET A 113 -3.04 -1.59 1.29
C MET A 113 -3.55 -2.57 0.22
N LEU A 114 -3.21 -2.33 -1.06
CA LEU A 114 -3.55 -3.21 -2.18
C LEU A 114 -2.96 -4.61 -1.95
N PHE A 115 -1.68 -4.71 -1.64
CA PHE A 115 -1.05 -6.00 -1.42
C PHE A 115 -1.54 -6.70 -0.15
N ASN A 116 -1.97 -5.97 0.89
CA ASN A 116 -2.66 -6.58 2.04
C ASN A 116 -3.98 -7.24 1.62
N VAL A 117 -4.76 -6.60 0.73
CA VAL A 117 -6.00 -7.16 0.20
C VAL A 117 -5.73 -8.41 -0.63
N TRP A 118 -4.80 -8.33 -1.59
CA TRP A 118 -4.52 -9.41 -2.53
C TRP A 118 -3.70 -10.56 -1.93
N GLY A 119 -2.76 -10.26 -1.04
CA GLY A 119 -1.83 -11.22 -0.45
C GLY A 119 -2.29 -11.86 0.87
N VAL A 120 -3.08 -11.15 1.69
CA VAL A 120 -3.52 -11.65 3.01
C VAL A 120 -5.03 -11.86 3.07
N ILE A 121 -5.81 -10.80 2.84
CA ILE A 121 -7.26 -10.81 3.09
C ILE A 121 -7.95 -11.78 2.13
N TRP A 122 -7.70 -11.66 0.84
CA TRP A 122 -8.38 -12.46 -0.17
C TRP A 122 -8.07 -13.95 -0.09
N PRO A 123 -6.81 -14.42 0.00
CA PRO A 123 -6.52 -15.85 0.11
C PRO A 123 -7.15 -16.48 1.35
N ASN A 124 -7.16 -15.76 2.48
CA ASN A 124 -7.76 -16.24 3.73
C ASN A 124 -9.29 -16.32 3.62
N ASN A 125 -9.94 -15.26 3.14
CA ASN A 125 -11.39 -15.23 2.96
C ASN A 125 -11.86 -16.27 1.93
N LYS A 126 -11.12 -16.45 0.83
CA LYS A 126 -11.42 -17.45 -0.19
C LYS A 126 -11.38 -18.88 0.37
N LYS A 127 -10.41 -19.19 1.24
CA LYS A 127 -10.32 -20.50 1.92
C LYS A 127 -11.51 -20.73 2.85
N ILE A 128 -11.86 -19.73 3.66
CA ILE A 128 -13.00 -19.81 4.59
C ILE A 128 -14.31 -20.00 3.81
N ILE A 129 -14.60 -19.12 2.85
CA ILE A 129 -15.83 -19.17 2.04
C ILE A 129 -15.98 -20.52 1.33
N ARG A 130 -14.90 -21.05 0.74
CA ARG A 130 -14.93 -22.35 0.07
C ARG A 130 -15.23 -23.50 1.03
N GLY A 131 -14.60 -23.52 2.20
CA GLY A 131 -14.85 -24.57 3.20
C GLY A 131 -16.26 -24.50 3.77
N THR A 132 -16.75 -23.29 4.06
CA THR A 132 -18.14 -23.09 4.52
C THR A 132 -19.15 -23.54 3.48
N LEU A 133 -18.96 -23.21 2.20
CA LEU A 133 -19.83 -23.67 1.11
C LEU A 133 -19.79 -25.18 0.89
N ALA A 134 -18.67 -25.83 1.20
CA ALA A 134 -18.50 -27.28 1.12
C ALA A 134 -19.00 -28.02 2.37
N GLY A 135 -19.61 -27.32 3.34
CA GLY A 135 -20.07 -27.90 4.61
C GLY A 135 -18.96 -28.32 5.57
N THR A 136 -17.70 -28.11 5.20
CA THR A 136 -16.50 -28.53 5.94
C THR A 136 -15.57 -27.32 6.12
N PRO A 137 -15.86 -26.42 7.09
CA PRO A 137 -15.00 -25.28 7.33
C PRO A 137 -13.59 -25.74 7.72
N PRO A 138 -12.54 -25.04 7.28
CA PRO A 138 -11.17 -25.44 7.59
C PRO A 138 -10.92 -25.35 9.10
N ALA A 139 -10.22 -26.34 9.67
CA ALA A 139 -9.93 -26.40 11.10
C ALA A 139 -9.22 -25.15 11.66
N ASN A 140 -8.51 -24.41 10.80
CA ASN A 140 -7.83 -23.15 11.12
C ASN A 140 -8.62 -21.88 10.72
N ALA A 141 -9.93 -21.97 10.50
CA ALA A 141 -10.78 -20.85 10.09
C ALA A 141 -10.63 -19.61 10.99
N ALA A 142 -10.58 -19.80 12.32
CA ALA A 142 -10.40 -18.71 13.28
C ALA A 142 -9.07 -17.96 13.10
N VAL A 143 -7.99 -18.68 12.81
CA VAL A 143 -6.67 -18.08 12.56
C VAL A 143 -6.66 -17.31 11.24
N LEU A 144 -7.26 -17.89 10.19
CA LEU A 144 -7.40 -17.24 8.88
C LEU A 144 -8.24 -15.96 8.98
N ALA A 145 -9.35 -16.00 9.72
CA ALA A 145 -10.22 -14.85 9.96
C ALA A 145 -9.51 -13.76 10.76
N ARG A 146 -8.77 -14.13 11.82
CA ARG A 146 -7.97 -13.18 12.61
C ARG A 146 -6.92 -12.47 11.77
N ARG A 147 -6.22 -13.18 10.89
CA ARG A 147 -5.23 -12.58 9.97
C ARG A 147 -5.88 -11.61 8.99
N ALA A 148 -7.01 -11.98 8.39
CA ALA A 148 -7.75 -11.09 7.51
C ALA A 148 -8.24 -9.84 8.27
N PHE A 149 -8.73 -9.99 9.50
CA PHE A 149 -9.19 -8.88 10.34
C PHE A 149 -8.06 -7.91 10.72
N LEU A 150 -6.90 -8.43 11.12
CA LEU A 150 -5.73 -7.60 11.43
C LEU A 150 -5.25 -6.80 10.21
N ALA A 151 -5.21 -7.42 9.03
CA ALA A 151 -4.87 -6.74 7.78
C ALA A 151 -5.91 -5.66 7.43
N SER A 152 -7.20 -5.91 7.61
CA SER A 152 -8.27 -4.92 7.38
C SER A 152 -8.16 -3.71 8.32
N ARG A 153 -7.87 -3.93 9.62
CA ARG A 153 -7.64 -2.83 10.58
C ARG A 153 -6.44 -1.99 10.17
N THR A 154 -5.36 -2.64 9.75
CA THR A 154 -4.15 -1.94 9.28
C THR A 154 -4.49 -1.05 8.08
N ASN A 155 -5.24 -1.57 7.10
CA ASN A 155 -5.68 -0.78 5.95
C ASN A 155 -6.59 0.39 6.33
N PHE A 156 -7.47 0.23 7.32
CA PHE A 156 -8.30 1.33 7.82
C PHE A 156 -7.46 2.44 8.48
N PHE A 157 -6.46 2.09 9.29
CA PHE A 157 -5.59 3.11 9.89
C PHE A 157 -4.67 3.78 8.88
N LEU A 158 -4.25 3.06 7.83
CA LEU A 158 -3.40 3.61 6.76
C LEU A 158 -4.16 4.51 5.77
N SER A 159 -5.50 4.39 5.67
CA SER A 159 -6.26 5.22 4.74
C SER A 159 -6.27 6.70 5.14
N VAL A 160 -6.26 6.99 6.45
CA VAL A 160 -6.22 8.36 6.99
C VAL A 160 -4.95 9.11 6.55
N PRO A 161 -3.72 8.63 6.85
CA PRO A 161 -2.51 9.30 6.40
C PRO A 161 -2.38 9.29 4.87
N MET A 162 -2.87 8.25 4.19
CA MET A 162 -2.85 8.20 2.73
C MET A 162 -3.66 9.34 2.10
N ILE A 163 -4.92 9.52 2.53
CA ILE A 163 -5.77 10.61 2.04
C ILE A 163 -5.17 11.96 2.43
N PHE A 164 -4.62 12.08 3.64
CA PHE A 164 -3.95 13.30 4.09
C PHE A 164 -2.80 13.70 3.15
N PHE A 165 -1.87 12.79 2.84
CA PHE A 165 -0.75 13.11 1.95
C PHE A 165 -1.20 13.43 0.51
N MET A 166 -2.24 12.74 0.02
CA MET A 166 -2.79 13.04 -1.30
C MET A 166 -3.48 14.41 -1.34
N ALA A 167 -4.30 14.75 -0.34
CA ALA A 167 -5.00 16.03 -0.26
C ALA A 167 -4.05 17.19 0.08
N ALA A 168 -3.06 16.96 0.94
CA ALA A 168 -2.07 17.98 1.27
C ALA A 168 -1.20 18.34 0.07
N SER A 169 -0.94 17.39 -0.86
CA SER A 169 -0.16 17.68 -2.06
C SER A 169 -0.72 18.84 -2.90
N SER A 170 -2.04 19.06 -2.92
CA SER A 170 -2.69 20.12 -3.68
C SER A 170 -2.89 21.44 -2.92
N HIS A 171 -2.73 21.44 -1.59
CA HIS A 171 -3.09 22.58 -0.74
C HIS A 171 -1.94 23.11 0.14
N TYR A 172 -0.92 22.30 0.42
CA TYR A 172 0.19 22.64 1.32
C TYR A 172 1.52 22.12 0.77
N THR A 173 2.50 23.00 0.60
CA THR A 173 3.90 22.64 0.37
C THR A 173 4.47 21.98 1.62
N LEU A 174 4.38 20.65 1.68
CA LEU A 174 4.86 19.87 2.82
C LEU A 174 6.33 19.47 2.68
N PHE A 175 6.77 19.15 1.46
CA PHE A 175 8.10 18.58 1.25
C PHE A 175 8.89 19.21 0.09
N GLY A 176 8.27 20.04 -0.75
CA GLY A 176 8.96 20.79 -1.81
C GLY A 176 9.41 22.16 -1.30
N GLN A 177 10.67 22.52 -1.56
CA GLN A 177 11.24 23.86 -1.38
C GLN A 177 11.43 24.53 -2.75
#